data_AF-A0A6H2NL61-F1
#
_entry.id   AF-A0A6H2NL61-F1
#
_cell.length_a   1.000
_cell.length_b   1.000
_cell.length_c   1.000
_cell.angle_alpha   90.00
_cell.angle_beta   90.00
_cell.angle_gamma   90.00
#
_symmetry.space_group_name_H-M   'P 1'
#
loop_
_entity.id
_entity.type
_entity.pdbx_description
1 polymer ?
#
loop_
_entity_poly.entity_id
_entity_poly.type
_entity_poly.pdbx_seq_one_letter_code
_entity_poly.pdbx_strand_id
1 'polypeptide(L)' 'MLGLSARLGHLAVGRVADISVQDLRPGNFTWRDNSGDQVQANSVISPAFCLRAGEVIQADSPAVVRPMALAS' A
#
# COMPACT_ATOMS: atom_id res chain seq x y z
N MET A 1 13.80 -8.70 12.92
CA MET A 1 14.13 -7.73 11.84
C MET A 1 15.21 -8.34 10.96
N LEU A 2 15.19 -8.15 9.63
CA LEU A 2 16.07 -8.87 8.68
C LEU A 2 17.56 -8.50 8.73
N GLY A 3 17.99 -7.55 9.57
CA GLY A 3 19.39 -7.08 9.62
C GLY A 3 19.82 -6.27 8.38
N LEU A 4 18.86 -5.80 7.57
CA LEU A 4 19.11 -5.12 6.30
C LEU A 4 19.08 -3.59 6.39
N SER A 5 19.05 -3.01 7.60
CA SER A 5 18.86 -1.56 7.82
C SER A 5 19.92 -0.70 7.13
N ALA A 6 21.13 -1.24 6.96
CA ALA A 6 22.21 -0.58 6.23
C ALA A 6 22.02 -0.58 4.70
N ARG A 7 21.01 -1.27 4.16
CA ARG A 7 20.76 -1.46 2.72
C ARG A 7 19.35 -1.08 2.28
N LEU A 8 18.34 -1.41 3.07
CA LEU A 8 16.92 -1.23 2.76
C LEU A 8 16.21 -0.43 3.86
N GLY A 9 15.02 0.08 3.53
CA GLY A 9 14.09 0.66 4.50
C GLY A 9 14.41 2.09 4.93
N HIS A 10 15.25 2.81 4.19
CA HIS A 10 15.49 4.24 4.41
C HIS A 10 15.81 4.96 3.09
N LEU A 11 15.55 6.26 3.05
CA LEU A 11 15.89 7.13 1.93
C LEU A 11 17.19 7.87 2.24
N ALA A 12 18.18 7.74 1.37
CA ALA A 12 19.41 8.52 1.41
C ALA A 12 20.00 8.64 0.00
N VAL A 13 20.76 9.71 -0.25
CA VAL A 13 21.48 9.89 -1.52
C VAL A 13 22.43 8.71 -1.77
N GLY A 14 22.45 8.21 -3.00
CA GLY A 14 23.28 7.06 -3.39
C GLY A 14 22.72 5.69 -3.02
N ARG A 15 21.52 5.61 -2.41
CA ARG A 15 20.82 4.34 -2.16
C ARG A 15 20.02 3.89 -3.38
N VAL A 16 19.83 2.58 -3.47
CA VAL A 16 18.92 1.97 -4.44
C VAL A 16 17.52 2.52 -4.22
N ALA A 17 16.87 2.98 -5.31
CA ALA A 17 15.54 3.54 -5.26
C ALA A 17 14.47 2.43 -5.19
N ASP A 18 14.37 1.81 -4.02
CA ASP A 18 13.29 0.90 -3.65
C ASP A 18 12.28 1.66 -2.78
N ILE A 19 11.20 2.11 -3.40
CA ILE A 19 10.22 3.04 -2.78
C ILE A 19 8.80 2.53 -3.04
N SER A 20 7.98 2.41 -2.00
CA SER A 20 6.54 2.19 -2.16
C SER A 20 5.78 3.50 -1.95
N VAL A 21 5.00 3.91 -2.94
CA VAL A 21 4.13 5.08 -2.85
C VAL A 21 2.70 4.62 -2.59
N GLN A 22 2.07 5.20 -1.59
CA GLN A 22 0.73 4.84 -1.14
C GLN A 22 -0.13 6.08 -1.00
N ASP A 23 -1.39 5.97 -1.40
CA ASP A 23 -2.39 7.00 -1.20
C ASP A 23 -3.11 6.74 0.13
N LEU A 24 -3.21 7.79 0.96
CA LEU A 24 -4.13 7.81 2.09
C LEU A 24 -5.44 8.45 1.63
N ARG A 25 -6.51 7.65 1.51
CA ARG A 25 -7.79 8.10 0.99
C ARG A 25 -8.86 8.12 2.10
N PRO A 26 -9.54 9.24 2.33
CA PRO A 26 -10.67 9.29 3.26
C PRO A 26 -11.88 8.55 2.69
N GLY A 27 -12.75 8.04 3.56
CA GLY A 27 -13.98 7.35 3.19
C GLY A 27 -14.51 6.46 4.31
N ASN A 28 -15.69 5.87 4.14
CA ASN A 28 -16.25 4.94 5.12
C ASN A 28 -16.02 3.50 4.66
N PHE A 29 -15.17 2.76 5.38
CA PHE A 29 -14.75 1.42 5.02
C PHE A 29 -15.08 0.42 6.12
N THR A 30 -15.67 -0.72 5.72
CA THR A 30 -15.78 -1.92 6.56
C THR A 30 -14.72 -2.92 6.11
N TRP A 31 -13.77 -3.24 6.99
CA TRP A 31 -12.80 -4.30 6.77
C TRP A 31 -13.33 -5.59 7.36
N ARG A 32 -13.19 -6.70 6.63
CA ARG A 32 -13.51 -8.04 7.11
C ARG A 32 -12.31 -8.95 6.94
N ASP A 33 -11.94 -9.67 7.99
CA ASP A 33 -10.86 -10.65 7.93
C ASP A 33 -11.37 -12.07 7.61
N ASN A 34 -10.44 -13.03 7.56
CA ASN A 34 -10.76 -14.43 7.24
C ASN A 34 -11.50 -15.17 8.37
N SER A 35 -11.47 -14.66 9.61
CA SER A 35 -12.30 -15.16 10.73
C SER A 35 -13.73 -14.63 10.69
N GLY A 36 -13.96 -13.56 9.92
CA GLY A 36 -15.25 -12.92 9.76
C GLY A 36 -15.46 -11.70 10.66
N ASP A 37 -14.45 -11.32 11.45
CA ASP A 37 -14.49 -10.12 12.27
C ASP A 37 -14.47 -8.87 11.40
N GLN A 38 -15.10 -7.79 11.90
CA GLN A 38 -15.29 -6.56 11.15
C GLN A 38 -14.77 -5.34 11.91
N VAL A 39 -14.11 -4.44 11.18
CA VAL A 39 -13.59 -3.17 11.71
C VAL A 39 -14.01 -2.02 10.79
N GLN A 40 -14.50 -0.94 11.40
CA GLN A 40 -14.84 0.29 10.71
C GLN A 40 -13.65 1.25 10.65
N ALA A 41 -13.45 1.90 9.51
CA ALA A 41 -12.41 2.91 9.31
C ALA A 41 -12.92 4.09 8.48
N ASN A 42 -12.39 5.27 8.78
CA ASN A 42 -12.67 6.55 8.11
C ASN A 42 -11.63 6.89 7.01
N SER A 43 -10.67 5.99 6.77
CA SER A 43 -9.70 6.10 5.68
C SER A 43 -9.12 4.74 5.30
N VAL A 44 -8.49 4.66 4.13
CA VAL A 44 -7.75 3.50 3.61
C VAL A 44 -6.40 3.93 3.07
N ILE A 45 -5.40 3.07 3.24
CA ILE A 45 -4.12 3.16 2.53
C ILE A 45 -4.22 2.25 1.30
N SER A 46 -3.95 2.77 0.11
CA SER A 46 -3.92 1.98 -1.12
C SER A 46 -2.62 2.17 -1.89
N PRO A 47 -2.09 1.11 -2.53
CA PRO A 47 -0.87 1.22 -3.33
C PRO A 47 -1.13 2.08 -4.57
N ALA A 48 -0.26 3.06 -4.83
CA ALA A 48 -0.28 3.86 -6.05
C ALA A 48 0.66 3.25 -7.10
N PHE A 49 1.95 3.18 -6.76
CA PHE A 49 3.00 2.52 -7.54
C PHE A 49 4.21 2.26 -6.62
N CYS A 50 5.20 1.52 -7.12
CA CYS A 50 6.50 1.46 -6.47
C CYS A 50 7.64 1.72 -7.45
N LEU A 51 8.78 2.16 -6.93
CA LEU A 51 10.06 2.09 -7.60
C LEU A 51 10.76 0.83 -7.13
N ARG A 52 11.25 0.02 -8.08
CA ARG A 52 12.15 -1.10 -7.80
C ARG A 52 13.45 -0.85 -8.54
N ALA A 53 14.54 -0.69 -7.81
CA ALA A 53 15.83 -0.27 -8.37
C ALA A 53 15.72 0.97 -9.29
N GLY A 54 14.80 1.89 -8.98
CA GLY A 54 14.53 3.09 -9.78
C GLY A 54 13.52 2.92 -10.92
N GLU A 55 13.07 1.71 -11.20
CA GLU A 55 12.05 1.46 -12.23
C GLU A 55 10.63 1.54 -11.66
N VAL A 56 9.73 2.24 -12.36
CA VAL A 56 8.33 2.37 -11.96
C VAL A 56 7.59 1.07 -12.23
N ILE A 57 6.98 0.51 -11.20
CA ILE A 57 6.08 -0.64 -11.24
C ILE A 57 4.68 -0.18 -10.80
N GLN A 58 3.68 -0.39 -11.66
CA GLN A 58 2.30 -0.01 -11.38
C GLN A 58 1.63 -0.96 -10.39
N ALA A 59 0.68 -0.45 -9.60
CA ALA A 59 -0.10 -1.24 -8.66
C ALA A 59 -1.31 -1.91 -9.34
N ASP A 60 -1.05 -2.88 -10.23
CA ASP A 60 -2.06 -3.53 -11.09
C ASP A 60 -2.47 -4.94 -10.64
N SER A 61 -2.05 -5.36 -9.44
CA SER A 61 -2.39 -6.68 -8.89
C SER A 61 -3.91 -6.86 -8.71
N PRO A 62 -4.47 -8.04 -9.02
CA PRO A 62 -5.88 -8.36 -8.73
C PRO A 62 -6.20 -8.35 -7.23
N ALA A 63 -5.18 -8.39 -6.36
CA ALA A 63 -5.33 -8.27 -4.92
C ALA A 63 -5.57 -6.81 -4.46
N VAL A 64 -5.35 -5.81 -5.32
CA VAL A 64 -5.64 -4.41 -4.98
C VAL A 64 -7.15 -4.22 -4.95
N VAL A 65 -7.70 -4.13 -3.74
CA VAL A 65 -9.13 -3.88 -3.52
C VAL A 65 -9.46 -2.49 -4.03
N ARG A 66 -10.31 -2.42 -5.06
CA ARG A 66 -10.93 -1.15 -5.49
C ARG A 66 -12.21 -0.96 -4.68
N PRO A 67 -12.44 0.22 -4.07
CA PRO A 67 -13.70 0.49 -3.40
C PRO A 67 -14.86 0.20 -4.33
N MET A 68 -15.82 -0.61 -3.89
CA MET A 68 -17.06 -0.80 -4.64
C MET A 68 -17.83 0.51 -4.60
N ALA A 69 -18.41 0.91 -5.73
CA ALA A 69 -19.40 1.98 -5.72
C ALA A 69 -20.55 1.58 -4.80
N LEU A 70 -21.03 2.51 -3.98
CA LEU A 70 -22.27 2.31 -3.22
C LEU A 70 -23.39 2.03 -4.23
N ALA A 71 -24.20 1.01 -3.97
CA ALA A 71 -25.43 0.80 -4.72
C ALA A 71 -26.31 2.05 -4.52
N SER A 72 -26.72 2.65 -5.64
CA SER A 72 -27.64 3.79 -5.70
C SER A 72 -29.04 3.41 -5.24
#